data_AF-A0AA47EE78-F1
#
_entry.id   AF-A0AA47EE78-F1
#
_cell.length_a   1.000
_cell.length_b   1.000
_cell.length_c   1.000
_cell.angle_alpha   90.00
_cell.angle_beta   90.00
_cell.angle_gamma   90.00
#
_symmetry.space_group_name_H-M   'P 1'
#
loop_
_entity.id
_entity.type
_entity.pdbx_description
1 polymer ?
#
loop_
_entity_poly.entity_id
_entity_poly.type
_entity_poly.pdbx_seq_one_letter_code
_entity_poly.pdbx_strand_id
1 'polypeptide(L)'
;MNTQLIEKVYEEVRRKIASGEIKANDVEVAVKEIAKCENESKVKNEVIEVKEVKKEGKFMQAPGLTEFVGTGIGDTIGLVIANIDSALHEAMGIDKKFHSIGIIGARTGAGPQIMAADEAVKATNTEIVSIELPRDTKGGAGHGCLIIFGAEDVSDARRAVEVTLKELPRTFGDVYGNDAGHLEMQYSARASLAIEKAFGAPVGKAFGLVIGAPAAIGVMMADTAVKTANVEIVAYSSPSKGTSHSNEVILAITGDSGAVRQAVIAGREVGKKLLNALGDEPTSTTEPYI
;
A
#
# COMPACT_ATOMS: atom_id res chain seq x y z
N MET A 1 9.69 23.84 25.53
CA MET A 1 9.63 22.77 26.54
C MET A 1 8.67 23.20 27.64
N ASN A 2 7.77 22.32 28.08
CA ASN A 2 6.68 22.66 28.99
C ASN A 2 7.17 22.71 30.45
N THR A 3 7.27 23.91 31.03
CA THR A 3 7.86 24.18 32.37
C THR A 3 7.20 23.36 33.48
N GLN A 4 5.90 23.06 33.36
CA GLN A 4 5.15 22.25 34.33
C GLN A 4 5.60 20.78 34.36
N LEU A 5 6.09 20.25 33.23
CA LEU A 5 6.57 18.87 33.17
C LEU A 5 7.95 18.76 33.84
N ILE A 6 8.77 19.80 33.71
CA ILE A 6 10.10 19.86 34.31
C ILE A 6 10.00 19.91 35.83
N GLU A 7 9.12 20.75 36.39
CA GLU A 7 8.92 20.82 37.85
C GLU A 7 8.44 19.49 38.44
N LYS A 8 7.51 18.80 37.77
CA LYS A 8 7.04 17.47 38.21
C LYS A 8 8.16 16.43 38.22
N VAL A 9 9.03 16.44 37.20
CA VAL A 9 10.18 15.53 37.15
C VAL A 9 11.17 15.84 38.29
N TYR A 10 11.42 17.12 38.58
CA TYR A 10 12.30 17.49 39.69
C TYR A 10 11.76 17.07 41.06
N GLU A 11 10.45 17.20 41.31
CA GLU A 11 9.84 16.73 42.55
C GLU A 11 9.90 15.21 42.70
N GLU A 12 9.65 14.48 41.62
CA GLU A 12 9.73 13.01 41.57
C GLU A 12 11.16 12.53 41.89
N VAL A 13 12.17 13.14 41.28
CA VAL A 13 13.58 12.79 41.50
C VAL A 13 14.01 13.10 42.93
N ARG A 14 13.59 14.25 43.50
CA ARG A 14 13.85 14.58 44.91
C ARG A 14 13.23 13.56 45.87
N ARG A 15 12.00 13.13 45.58
CA ARG A 15 11.31 12.11 46.39
C ARG A 15 12.07 10.78 46.38
N LYS A 16 12.58 10.36 45.22
CA LYS A 16 13.34 9.10 45.05
C LYS A 16 14.75 9.13 45.66
N ILE A 17 15.37 10.31 45.73
CA ILE A 17 16.63 10.48 46.47
C ILE A 17 16.37 10.40 47.98
N ALA A 18 15.29 11.02 48.47
CA ALA A 18 14.93 11.00 49.89
C ALA A 18 14.49 9.60 50.38
N SER A 19 13.89 8.78 49.52
CA SER A 19 13.55 7.37 49.83
C SER A 19 14.73 6.41 49.71
N GLY A 20 15.89 6.87 49.25
CA GLY A 20 17.08 6.03 49.04
C GLY A 20 17.00 5.10 47.82
N GLU A 21 15.95 5.20 47.00
CA GLU A 21 15.81 4.44 45.74
C GLU A 21 16.85 4.86 44.69
N ILE A 22 17.31 6.12 44.73
CA ILE A 22 18.33 6.66 43.83
C ILE A 22 19.40 7.37 44.66
N LYS A 23 20.68 7.07 44.41
CA LYS A 23 21.79 7.77 45.08
C LYS A 23 22.05 9.09 44.37
N ALA A 24 22.28 10.16 45.14
CA ALA A 24 22.55 11.50 44.59
C ALA A 24 23.75 11.53 43.63
N ASN A 25 24.79 10.72 43.89
CA ASN A 25 25.96 10.62 43.02
C ASN A 25 25.63 10.07 41.62
N ASP A 26 24.66 9.16 41.50
CA ASP A 26 24.31 8.56 40.22
C ASP A 26 23.59 9.58 39.31
N VAL A 27 22.81 10.49 39.92
CA VAL A 27 22.19 11.61 39.21
C VAL A 27 23.23 12.63 38.76
N GLU A 28 24.24 12.91 39.60
CA GLU A 28 25.31 13.85 39.25
C GLU A 28 26.19 13.33 38.11
N VAL A 29 26.44 12.02 38.06
CA VAL A 29 27.15 11.35 36.95
C VAL A 29 26.34 11.44 35.66
N ALA A 30 25.03 11.13 35.70
CA ALA A 30 24.17 11.20 34.53
C ALA A 30 24.06 12.63 33.97
N VAL A 31 23.97 13.65 34.83
CA VAL A 31 23.96 15.06 34.39
C VAL A 31 25.29 15.47 33.78
N LYS A 32 26.42 15.00 34.32
CA LYS A 32 27.76 15.25 33.76
C LYS A 32 27.98 14.54 32.43
N GLU A 33 27.41 13.35 32.22
CA GLU A 33 27.46 12.63 30.93
C GLU A 33 26.63 13.33 29.86
N ILE A 34 25.43 13.81 30.21
CA ILE A 34 24.59 14.59 29.28
C ILE A 34 25.28 15.92 28.89
N ALA A 35 25.93 16.60 29.84
CA ALA A 35 26.71 17.81 29.57
C ALA A 35 28.00 17.54 28.75
N LYS A 36 28.53 16.31 28.79
CA LYS A 36 29.68 15.88 27.97
C LYS A 36 29.28 15.69 26.51
N CYS A 37 28.11 15.10 26.26
CA CYS A 37 27.54 14.93 24.91
C CYS A 37 27.31 16.27 24.19
N GLU A 38 27.08 17.37 24.93
CA GLU A 38 26.91 18.71 24.33
C GLU A 38 28.24 19.37 23.91
N ASN A 39 29.39 18.97 24.48
CA ASN A 39 30.69 19.61 24.22
C ASN A 39 31.59 18.88 23.22
N GLU A 40 31.32 17.61 22.90
CA GLU A 40 32.08 16.84 21.89
C GLU A 40 31.68 17.13 20.44
N SER A 41 30.65 17.95 20.21
CA SER A 41 30.16 18.34 18.88
C SER A 41 30.86 19.56 18.27
N LYS A 42 32.04 19.97 18.77
CA LYS A 42 32.84 21.05 18.17
C LYS A 42 34.26 20.61 17.78
N VAL A 43 34.45 20.53 16.45
CA VAL A 43 35.69 20.56 15.65
C VAL A 43 36.34 19.21 15.27
N LYS A 44 36.05 18.77 14.04
CA LYS A 44 37.06 18.56 12.97
C LYS A 44 36.38 18.62 11.59
N ASN A 45 36.65 19.73 10.89
CA ASN A 45 36.32 19.95 9.50
C ASN A 45 37.27 19.12 8.61
N GLU A 46 36.77 18.02 8.06
CA GLU A 46 37.17 17.54 6.74
C GLU A 46 35.88 17.31 5.93
N VAL A 47 35.88 17.83 4.71
CA VAL A 47 34.71 18.03 3.86
C VAL A 47 34.14 16.69 3.42
N ILE A 48 33.02 16.29 4.01
CA ILE A 48 32.01 15.43 3.39
C ILE A 48 30.69 16.18 3.55
N GLU A 49 30.17 16.71 2.45
CA GLU A 49 28.83 17.32 2.39
C GLU A 49 27.77 16.28 2.75
N VAL A 50 27.41 16.20 4.02
CA VAL A 50 26.21 15.50 4.46
C VAL A 50 25.05 16.45 4.21
N LYS A 51 24.39 16.27 3.06
CA LYS A 51 23.08 16.89 2.79
C LYS A 51 22.13 16.49 3.92
N GLU A 52 21.56 17.49 4.58
CA GLU A 52 20.40 17.32 5.45
C GLU A 52 19.35 16.48 4.71
N VAL A 53 19.09 15.26 5.19
CA VAL A 53 17.83 14.60 4.84
C VAL A 53 16.76 15.28 5.68
N LYS A 54 16.35 16.46 5.23
CA LYS A 54 15.02 16.95 5.52
C LYS A 54 14.08 15.84 5.06
N LYS A 55 13.27 15.30 5.97
CA LYS A 55 12.04 14.59 5.57
C LYS A 55 11.08 15.66 5.07
N GLU A 56 11.42 16.26 3.93
CA GLU A 56 10.49 16.98 3.09
C GLU A 56 9.47 15.91 2.68
N GLY A 57 8.28 15.95 3.27
CA GLY A 57 7.12 15.55 2.49
C GLY A 57 7.24 16.35 1.20
N LYS A 58 7.53 15.68 0.08
CA LYS A 58 7.40 16.29 -1.24
C LYS A 58 5.95 16.73 -1.33
N PHE A 59 5.67 17.97 -0.95
CA PHE A 59 4.49 18.66 -1.42
C PHE A 59 4.73 18.84 -2.91
N MET A 60 4.30 17.84 -3.67
CA MET A 60 4.37 17.91 -5.12
C MET A 60 3.50 19.11 -5.50
N GLN A 61 4.13 20.12 -6.10
CA GLN A 61 3.48 21.35 -6.47
C GLN A 61 2.32 20.99 -7.40
N ALA A 62 1.09 21.32 -6.99
CA ALA A 62 -0.08 21.05 -7.82
C ALA A 62 0.18 21.67 -9.19
N PRO A 63 0.07 20.91 -10.30
CA PRO A 63 0.57 21.30 -11.61
C PRO A 63 -0.21 22.46 -12.26
N GLY A 64 -1.11 23.12 -11.52
CA GLY A 64 -2.00 24.15 -12.04
C GLY A 64 -3.10 23.62 -12.96
N LEU A 65 -3.29 22.30 -13.01
CA LEU A 65 -4.30 21.63 -13.83
C LEU A 65 -5.52 21.26 -13.00
N THR A 66 -6.71 21.60 -13.49
CA THR A 66 -7.99 21.26 -12.86
C THR A 66 -8.31 19.77 -12.88
N GLU A 67 -7.68 19.04 -13.78
CA GLU A 67 -7.76 17.59 -13.92
C GLU A 67 -6.98 16.88 -12.81
N PHE A 68 -5.97 17.53 -12.24
CA PHE A 68 -5.16 16.92 -11.18
C PHE A 68 -5.97 16.79 -9.88
N VAL A 69 -5.96 15.59 -9.31
CA VAL A 69 -6.60 15.29 -8.02
C VAL A 69 -5.55 15.07 -6.95
N GLY A 70 -4.53 14.25 -7.21
CA GLY A 70 -3.48 13.97 -6.24
C GLY A 70 -2.53 12.86 -6.66
N THR A 71 -1.68 12.46 -5.73
CA THR A 71 -0.74 11.34 -5.91
C THR A 71 -0.69 10.48 -4.66
N GLY A 72 -0.16 9.25 -4.78
CA GLY A 72 -0.05 8.30 -3.67
C GLY A 72 1.06 7.27 -3.86
N ILE A 73 1.12 6.31 -2.94
CA ILE A 73 2.11 5.21 -2.92
C ILE A 73 2.10 4.46 -4.25
N GLY A 74 3.25 3.94 -4.66
CA GLY A 74 3.40 3.21 -5.94
C GLY A 74 3.64 4.11 -7.15
N ASP A 75 4.09 5.36 -6.92
CA ASP A 75 4.11 6.44 -7.92
C ASP A 75 2.74 6.56 -8.60
N THR A 76 1.67 6.54 -7.80
CA THR A 76 0.29 6.62 -8.27
C THR A 76 -0.11 8.07 -8.50
N ILE A 77 -0.74 8.37 -9.63
CA ILE A 77 -1.37 9.66 -9.95
C ILE A 77 -2.88 9.46 -10.13
N GLY A 78 -3.64 10.41 -9.59
CA GLY A 78 -5.09 10.51 -9.76
C GLY A 78 -5.47 11.75 -10.55
N LEU A 79 -6.25 11.56 -11.61
CA LEU A 79 -6.72 12.62 -12.52
C LEU A 79 -8.23 12.49 -12.76
N VAL A 80 -8.85 13.55 -13.26
CA VAL A 80 -10.25 13.57 -13.69
C VAL A 80 -10.39 14.34 -15.00
N ILE A 81 -11.25 13.89 -15.90
CA ILE A 81 -11.67 14.62 -17.09
C ILE A 81 -13.19 14.80 -17.01
N ALA A 82 -13.66 16.04 -17.05
CA ALA A 82 -15.09 16.36 -16.91
C ALA A 82 -15.91 16.07 -18.16
N ASN A 83 -15.28 16.25 -19.33
CA ASN A 83 -15.92 16.03 -20.62
C ASN A 83 -14.85 15.57 -21.60
N ILE A 84 -14.83 14.26 -21.89
CA ILE A 84 -13.88 13.68 -22.83
C ILE A 84 -14.21 14.17 -24.24
N ASP A 85 -13.18 14.49 -25.02
CA ASP A 85 -13.36 14.75 -26.45
C ASP A 85 -14.06 13.57 -27.14
N SER A 86 -15.03 13.87 -28.03
CA SER A 86 -15.85 12.84 -28.66
C SER A 86 -15.06 11.79 -29.46
N ALA A 87 -13.97 12.18 -30.14
CA ALA A 87 -13.16 11.25 -30.91
C ALA A 87 -12.31 10.36 -30.00
N LEU A 88 -11.80 10.92 -28.90
CA LEU A 88 -11.08 10.15 -27.89
C LEU A 88 -12.03 9.18 -27.16
N HIS A 89 -13.23 9.63 -26.81
CA HIS A 89 -14.24 8.82 -26.14
C HIS A 89 -14.59 7.56 -26.95
N GLU A 90 -14.79 7.72 -28.27
CA GLU A 90 -15.00 6.61 -29.20
C GLU A 90 -13.77 5.69 -29.29
N ALA A 91 -12.57 6.25 -29.41
CA ALA A 91 -11.33 5.47 -29.49
C ALA A 91 -11.04 4.66 -28.21
N MET A 92 -11.43 5.17 -27.05
CA MET A 92 -11.31 4.48 -25.76
C MET A 92 -12.38 3.41 -25.55
N GLY A 93 -13.44 3.37 -26.37
CA GLY A 93 -14.53 2.41 -26.25
C GLY A 93 -15.37 2.58 -24.97
N ILE A 94 -15.46 3.81 -24.47
CA ILE A 94 -16.23 4.13 -23.25
C ILE A 94 -17.73 4.21 -23.60
N ASP A 95 -18.60 3.77 -22.70
CA ASP A 95 -20.05 3.95 -22.87
C ASP A 95 -20.40 5.45 -22.95
N LYS A 96 -21.26 5.82 -23.91
CA LYS A 96 -21.69 7.22 -24.16
C LYS A 96 -22.39 7.86 -22.96
N LYS A 97 -22.92 7.07 -22.01
CA LYS A 97 -23.44 7.63 -20.74
C LYS A 97 -22.34 8.30 -19.90
N PHE A 98 -21.09 7.84 -20.00
CA PHE A 98 -19.98 8.39 -19.23
C PHE A 98 -19.21 9.44 -20.03
N HIS A 99 -19.56 10.72 -19.86
CA HIS A 99 -18.77 11.82 -20.40
C HIS A 99 -17.66 12.27 -19.45
N SER A 100 -17.77 11.96 -18.16
CA SER A 100 -16.74 12.22 -17.15
C SER A 100 -15.98 10.94 -16.81
N ILE A 101 -14.66 11.03 -16.63
CA ILE A 101 -13.85 9.91 -16.15
C ILE A 101 -12.91 10.28 -15.02
N GLY A 102 -12.77 9.35 -14.08
CA GLY A 102 -11.70 9.33 -13.08
C GLY A 102 -10.59 8.39 -13.55
N ILE A 103 -9.34 8.77 -13.36
CA ILE A 103 -8.17 8.05 -13.86
C ILE A 103 -7.21 7.81 -12.70
N ILE A 104 -6.81 6.55 -12.51
CA ILE A 104 -5.73 6.16 -11.62
C ILE A 104 -4.65 5.48 -12.46
N GLY A 105 -3.44 6.02 -12.45
CA GLY A 105 -2.27 5.45 -13.10
C GLY A 105 -1.16 5.22 -12.09
N ALA A 106 -0.49 4.07 -12.10
CA ALA A 106 0.59 3.76 -11.15
C ALA A 106 1.73 2.96 -11.79
N ARG A 107 2.95 3.17 -11.29
CA ARG A 107 4.15 2.44 -11.71
C ARG A 107 4.32 1.12 -10.96
N THR A 108 3.98 1.11 -9.67
CA THR A 108 4.17 -0.05 -8.79
C THR A 108 2.87 -0.41 -8.10
N GLY A 109 2.45 -1.65 -8.31
CA GLY A 109 1.23 -2.22 -7.78
C GLY A 109 0.22 -2.47 -8.89
N ALA A 110 -0.68 -3.41 -8.63
CA ALA A 110 -1.99 -3.41 -9.26
C ALA A 110 -3.04 -3.70 -8.20
N GLY A 111 -2.88 -4.81 -7.46
CA GLY A 111 -3.83 -5.20 -6.44
C GLY A 111 -4.12 -4.12 -5.39
N PRO A 112 -3.16 -3.35 -4.85
CA PRO A 112 -3.47 -2.31 -3.87
C PRO A 112 -4.37 -1.21 -4.44
N GLN A 113 -4.13 -0.79 -5.68
CA GLN A 113 -4.94 0.20 -6.39
C GLN A 113 -6.32 -0.34 -6.75
N ILE A 114 -6.42 -1.62 -7.16
CA ILE A 114 -7.72 -2.27 -7.44
C ILE A 114 -8.56 -2.36 -6.17
N MET A 115 -7.98 -2.77 -5.04
CA MET A 115 -8.68 -2.86 -3.77
C MET A 115 -9.14 -1.49 -3.27
N ALA A 116 -8.32 -0.46 -3.49
CA ALA A 116 -8.67 0.92 -3.17
C ALA A 116 -9.78 1.46 -4.10
N ALA A 117 -9.73 1.12 -5.39
CA ALA A 117 -10.78 1.43 -6.36
C ALA A 117 -12.10 0.71 -6.01
N ASP A 118 -12.03 -0.49 -5.43
CA ASP A 118 -13.21 -1.23 -4.97
C ASP A 118 -13.93 -0.51 -3.82
N GLU A 119 -13.19 0.13 -2.93
CA GLU A 119 -13.76 1.02 -1.91
C GLU A 119 -14.33 2.30 -2.52
N ALA A 120 -13.70 2.84 -3.56
CA ALA A 120 -14.18 4.03 -4.26
C ALA A 120 -15.55 3.81 -4.93
N VAL A 121 -15.74 2.70 -5.64
CA VAL A 121 -17.03 2.37 -6.28
C VAL A 121 -18.12 2.02 -5.27
N LYS A 122 -17.78 1.61 -4.04
CA LYS A 122 -18.76 1.46 -2.95
C LYS A 122 -19.23 2.81 -2.42
N ALA A 123 -18.40 3.85 -2.55
CA ALA A 123 -18.62 5.17 -1.96
C ALA A 123 -19.12 6.23 -2.94
N THR A 124 -19.28 5.89 -4.22
CA THR A 124 -19.60 6.85 -5.29
C THR A 124 -20.55 6.23 -6.32
N ASN A 125 -21.15 7.06 -7.17
CA ASN A 125 -21.96 6.60 -8.31
C ASN A 125 -21.09 6.43 -9.57
N THR A 126 -19.98 5.70 -9.44
CA THR A 126 -19.04 5.42 -10.55
C THR A 126 -19.03 3.94 -10.93
N GLU A 127 -18.73 3.65 -12.19
CA GLU A 127 -18.50 2.29 -12.69
C GLU A 127 -17.05 2.11 -13.12
N ILE A 128 -16.53 0.88 -13.04
CA ILE A 128 -15.20 0.54 -13.57
C ILE A 128 -15.30 0.27 -15.07
N VAL A 129 -14.76 1.18 -15.86
CA VAL A 129 -14.72 1.06 -17.32
C VAL A 129 -13.63 0.09 -17.73
N SER A 130 -12.40 0.28 -17.26
CA SER A 130 -11.28 -0.61 -17.54
C SER A 130 -10.30 -0.71 -16.37
N ILE A 131 -9.61 -1.85 -16.31
CA ILE A 131 -8.45 -2.12 -15.46
C ILE A 131 -7.40 -2.77 -16.35
N GLU A 132 -6.28 -2.11 -16.55
CA GLU A 132 -5.16 -2.59 -17.37
C GLU A 132 -3.91 -2.71 -16.52
N LEU A 133 -3.19 -3.82 -16.66
CA LEU A 133 -2.09 -4.21 -15.76
C LEU A 133 -0.76 -4.31 -16.52
N PRO A 134 -0.09 -3.18 -16.83
CA PRO A 134 1.18 -3.20 -17.53
C PRO A 134 2.26 -3.92 -16.72
N ARG A 135 3.21 -4.57 -17.39
CA ARG A 135 4.44 -5.04 -16.76
C ARG A 135 5.31 -3.84 -16.37
N ASP A 136 5.51 -3.63 -15.08
CA ASP A 136 6.23 -2.43 -14.61
C ASP A 136 6.94 -2.67 -13.27
N THR A 137 6.39 -2.19 -12.15
CA THR A 137 7.06 -2.13 -10.83
C THR A 137 8.48 -1.56 -10.91
N LYS A 138 8.73 -0.69 -11.90
CA LYS A 138 10.03 -0.03 -12.13
C LYS A 138 11.19 -1.03 -12.27
N GLY A 139 10.92 -2.18 -12.89
CA GLY A 139 11.89 -3.26 -13.07
C GLY A 139 11.78 -4.39 -12.05
N GLY A 140 10.97 -4.23 -10.99
CA GLY A 140 10.57 -5.31 -10.08
C GLY A 140 9.75 -6.39 -10.79
N ALA A 141 9.18 -7.36 -10.08
CA ALA A 141 8.58 -8.55 -10.69
C ALA A 141 7.10 -8.43 -11.12
N GLY A 142 6.40 -7.34 -10.77
CA GLY A 142 4.94 -7.24 -10.85
C GLY A 142 4.41 -6.26 -11.89
N HIS A 143 3.21 -5.74 -11.63
CA HIS A 143 2.49 -4.81 -12.49
C HIS A 143 2.53 -3.35 -12.02
N GLY A 144 2.30 -2.44 -12.96
CA GLY A 144 1.65 -1.15 -12.69
C GLY A 144 0.14 -1.26 -12.93
N CYS A 145 -0.57 -0.14 -13.00
CA CYS A 145 -1.98 -0.15 -13.37
C CYS A 145 -2.44 1.12 -14.10
N LEU A 146 -3.47 0.95 -14.93
CA LEU A 146 -4.36 2.01 -15.39
C LEU A 146 -5.80 1.60 -15.06
N ILE A 147 -6.48 2.37 -14.21
CA ILE A 147 -7.87 2.15 -13.83
C ILE A 147 -8.68 3.36 -14.27
N ILE A 148 -9.75 3.12 -15.03
CA ILE A 148 -10.66 4.15 -15.52
C ILE A 148 -12.03 3.97 -14.86
N PHE A 149 -12.46 5.00 -14.12
CA PHE A 149 -13.81 5.14 -13.61
C PHE A 149 -14.65 5.92 -14.60
N GLY A 150 -15.85 5.46 -14.91
CA GLY A 150 -16.86 6.19 -15.68
C GLY A 150 -17.88 6.83 -14.74
N ALA A 151 -18.26 8.07 -15.02
CA ALA A 151 -19.29 8.79 -14.29
C ALA A 151 -20.12 9.71 -15.20
N GLU A 152 -21.39 9.89 -14.84
CA GLU A 152 -22.23 10.95 -15.43
C GLU A 152 -21.91 12.32 -14.83
N ASP A 153 -21.37 12.38 -13.61
CA ASP A 153 -20.96 13.62 -12.96
C ASP A 153 -19.46 13.61 -12.67
N VAL A 154 -18.77 14.70 -13.01
CA VAL A 154 -17.34 14.88 -12.74
C VAL A 154 -17.02 14.85 -11.24
N SER A 155 -17.95 15.26 -10.39
CA SER A 155 -17.79 15.24 -8.94
C SER A 155 -17.73 13.80 -8.40
N ASP A 156 -18.53 12.87 -8.93
CA ASP A 156 -18.45 11.45 -8.62
C ASP A 156 -17.11 10.86 -9.08
N ALA A 157 -16.68 11.17 -10.31
CA ALA A 157 -15.39 10.73 -10.84
C ALA A 157 -14.21 11.23 -9.99
N ARG A 158 -14.19 12.53 -9.65
CA ARG A 158 -13.17 13.13 -8.78
C ARG A 158 -13.19 12.49 -7.40
N ARG A 159 -14.37 12.27 -6.83
CA ARG A 159 -14.52 11.64 -5.52
C ARG A 159 -13.99 10.21 -5.51
N ALA A 160 -14.24 9.42 -6.56
CA ALA A 160 -13.74 8.05 -6.67
C ALA A 160 -12.20 8.02 -6.69
N VAL A 161 -11.58 8.96 -7.40
CA VAL A 161 -10.12 9.13 -7.44
C VAL A 161 -9.57 9.51 -6.06
N GLU A 162 -10.20 10.45 -5.36
CA GLU A 162 -9.80 10.84 -3.99
C GLU A 162 -9.89 9.69 -3.00
N VAL A 163 -10.98 8.91 -3.03
CA VAL A 163 -11.14 7.73 -2.17
C VAL A 163 -10.06 6.70 -2.49
N THR A 164 -9.82 6.42 -3.77
CA THR A 164 -8.78 5.46 -4.20
C THR A 164 -7.42 5.88 -3.65
N LEU A 165 -7.01 7.14 -3.85
CA LEU A 165 -5.71 7.64 -3.35
C LEU A 165 -5.61 7.58 -1.82
N LYS A 166 -6.71 7.86 -1.11
CA LYS A 166 -6.76 7.83 0.35
C LYS A 166 -6.60 6.41 0.92
N GLU A 167 -7.09 5.39 0.22
CA GLU A 167 -7.05 4.00 0.69
C GLU A 167 -5.70 3.31 0.44
N LEU A 168 -4.84 3.85 -0.44
CA LEU A 168 -3.56 3.22 -0.79
C LEU A 168 -2.66 2.90 0.42
N PRO A 169 -2.49 3.78 1.43
CA PRO A 169 -1.69 3.43 2.61
C PRO A 169 -2.18 2.17 3.32
N ARG A 170 -3.48 1.87 3.29
CA ARG A 170 -4.04 0.64 3.88
C ARG A 170 -3.83 -0.55 2.95
N THR A 171 -4.13 -0.42 1.66
CA THR A 171 -4.07 -1.55 0.73
C THR A 171 -2.65 -1.97 0.35
N PHE A 172 -1.65 -1.12 0.57
CA PHE A 172 -0.23 -1.49 0.54
C PHE A 172 0.26 -2.16 1.84
N GLY A 173 -0.59 -2.27 2.87
CA GLY A 173 -0.22 -2.79 4.20
C GLY A 173 0.21 -4.25 4.21
N ASP A 174 -0.24 -5.02 3.23
CA ASP A 174 0.09 -6.43 3.09
C ASP A 174 0.89 -6.70 1.80
N VAL A 175 1.71 -5.72 1.39
CA VAL A 175 2.73 -5.86 0.36
C VAL A 175 4.10 -5.94 1.02
N TYR A 176 4.77 -7.07 0.86
CA TYR A 176 6.07 -7.35 1.48
C TYR A 176 7.13 -7.53 0.41
N GLY A 177 8.36 -7.07 0.64
CA GLY A 177 9.42 -7.23 -0.36
C GLY A 177 10.83 -7.25 0.22
N ASN A 178 11.74 -7.76 -0.59
CA ASN A 178 13.19 -7.62 -0.46
C ASN A 178 13.80 -7.55 -1.87
N ASP A 179 15.13 -7.53 -1.99
CA ASP A 179 15.79 -7.40 -3.30
C ASP A 179 15.50 -8.57 -4.27
N ALA A 180 15.09 -9.74 -3.76
CA ALA A 180 14.83 -10.93 -4.57
C ALA A 180 13.40 -11.00 -5.13
N GLY A 181 12.44 -10.26 -4.57
CA GLY A 181 11.05 -10.33 -4.99
C GLY A 181 10.07 -9.68 -4.01
N HIS A 182 8.78 -10.03 -4.16
CA HIS A 182 7.71 -9.47 -3.35
C HIS A 182 6.57 -10.47 -3.13
N LEU A 183 5.80 -10.22 -2.08
CA LEU A 183 4.55 -10.88 -1.74
C LEU A 183 3.47 -9.83 -1.68
N GLU A 184 2.26 -10.18 -2.08
CA GLU A 184 1.10 -9.31 -1.91
C GLU A 184 -0.10 -10.14 -1.46
N MET A 185 -0.75 -9.65 -0.41
CA MET A 185 -1.99 -10.21 0.09
C MET A 185 -3.05 -9.12 0.14
N GLN A 186 -4.25 -9.45 -0.32
CA GLN A 186 -5.41 -8.57 -0.21
C GLN A 186 -6.60 -9.31 0.37
N TYR A 187 -7.46 -8.58 1.08
CA TYR A 187 -8.69 -9.11 1.63
C TYR A 187 -9.81 -8.07 1.57
N SER A 188 -11.00 -8.52 1.16
CA SER A 188 -12.24 -7.78 1.34
C SER A 188 -13.31 -8.71 1.88
N ALA A 189 -14.03 -8.28 2.91
CA ALA A 189 -15.21 -9.02 3.38
C ALA A 189 -16.37 -8.98 2.37
N ARG A 190 -16.35 -8.02 1.44
CA ARG A 190 -17.39 -7.79 0.45
C ARG A 190 -16.82 -7.15 -0.81
N ALA A 191 -16.51 -7.98 -1.80
CA ALA A 191 -16.05 -7.53 -3.12
C ALA A 191 -17.13 -6.70 -3.84
N SER A 192 -16.68 -5.72 -4.61
CA SER A 192 -17.52 -4.91 -5.49
C SER A 192 -16.98 -4.95 -6.93
N LEU A 193 -17.38 -3.95 -7.73
CA LEU A 193 -17.21 -3.92 -9.17
C LEU A 193 -15.74 -3.87 -9.63
N ALA A 194 -14.81 -3.35 -8.83
CA ALA A 194 -13.41 -3.32 -9.24
C ALA A 194 -12.75 -4.69 -9.10
N ILE A 195 -13.03 -5.38 -7.99
CA ILE A 195 -12.54 -6.75 -7.77
C ILE A 195 -13.20 -7.72 -8.76
N GLU A 196 -14.50 -7.57 -9.01
CA GLU A 196 -15.22 -8.38 -10.00
C GLU A 196 -14.63 -8.18 -11.41
N LYS A 197 -14.44 -6.93 -11.85
CA LYS A 197 -13.82 -6.63 -13.14
C LYS A 197 -12.41 -7.20 -13.29
N ALA A 198 -11.59 -7.09 -12.24
CA ALA A 198 -10.19 -7.51 -12.29
C ALA A 198 -10.00 -9.04 -12.21
N PHE A 199 -10.79 -9.72 -11.38
CA PHE A 199 -10.54 -11.11 -11.01
C PHE A 199 -11.72 -12.05 -11.23
N GLY A 200 -12.90 -11.55 -11.58
CA GLY A 200 -14.13 -12.34 -11.70
C GLY A 200 -14.76 -12.72 -10.36
N ALA A 201 -14.39 -12.05 -9.27
CA ALA A 201 -14.90 -12.36 -7.95
C ALA A 201 -16.42 -12.09 -7.84
N PRO A 202 -17.21 -12.97 -7.20
CA PRO A 202 -18.63 -12.71 -7.01
C PRO A 202 -18.87 -11.46 -6.17
N VAL A 203 -19.58 -10.48 -6.72
CA VAL A 203 -19.96 -9.25 -6.02
C VAL A 203 -20.73 -9.60 -4.74
N GLY A 204 -20.38 -8.93 -3.65
CA GLY A 204 -21.02 -9.11 -2.35
C GLY A 204 -20.46 -10.26 -1.51
N LYS A 205 -19.52 -11.06 -2.03
CA LYS A 205 -18.85 -12.14 -1.29
C LYS A 205 -17.50 -11.70 -0.75
N ALA A 206 -16.96 -12.47 0.21
CA ALA A 206 -15.60 -12.26 0.66
C ALA A 206 -14.61 -12.62 -0.44
N PHE A 207 -13.50 -11.91 -0.49
CA PHE A 207 -12.47 -12.05 -1.51
C PHE A 207 -11.09 -12.01 -0.85
N GLY A 208 -10.20 -12.88 -1.33
CA GLY A 208 -8.80 -12.93 -0.93
C GLY A 208 -7.90 -13.00 -2.15
N LEU A 209 -6.79 -12.29 -2.10
CA LEU A 209 -5.73 -12.33 -3.11
C LEU A 209 -4.45 -12.80 -2.44
N VAL A 210 -3.75 -13.74 -3.08
CA VAL A 210 -2.47 -14.29 -2.61
C VAL A 210 -1.51 -14.29 -3.78
N ILE A 211 -0.47 -13.47 -3.69
CA ILE A 211 0.50 -13.24 -4.76
C ILE A 211 1.92 -13.46 -4.24
N GLY A 212 2.73 -14.16 -5.03
CA GLY A 212 4.15 -14.33 -4.74
C GLY A 212 5.02 -14.19 -5.98
N ALA A 213 6.11 -13.43 -5.82
CA ALA A 213 7.21 -13.26 -6.76
C ALA A 213 8.56 -13.57 -6.07
N PRO A 214 9.47 -14.36 -6.70
CA PRO A 214 9.31 -15.00 -8.00
C PRO A 214 8.16 -16.04 -8.00
N ALA A 215 7.61 -16.31 -9.18
CA ALA A 215 6.39 -17.09 -9.37
C ALA A 215 6.37 -18.45 -8.64
N ALA A 216 7.53 -19.09 -8.47
CA ALA A 216 7.66 -20.33 -7.70
C ALA A 216 7.20 -20.21 -6.24
N ILE A 217 7.46 -19.07 -5.59
CA ILE A 217 6.95 -18.78 -4.24
C ILE A 217 5.42 -18.69 -4.29
N GLY A 218 4.86 -17.98 -5.27
CA GLY A 218 3.42 -17.84 -5.43
C GLY A 218 2.70 -19.19 -5.66
N VAL A 219 3.32 -20.16 -6.35
CA VAL A 219 2.77 -21.52 -6.46
C VAL A 219 2.63 -22.18 -5.08
N MET A 220 3.67 -22.09 -4.24
CA MET A 220 3.64 -22.67 -2.91
C MET A 220 2.65 -21.96 -1.98
N MET A 221 2.55 -20.63 -2.08
CA MET A 221 1.56 -19.84 -1.35
C MET A 221 0.13 -20.23 -1.74
N ALA A 222 -0.13 -20.38 -3.05
CA ALA A 222 -1.44 -20.78 -3.56
C ALA A 222 -1.85 -22.17 -3.06
N ASP A 223 -0.96 -23.16 -3.16
CA ASP A 223 -1.20 -24.53 -2.65
C ASP A 223 -1.50 -24.53 -1.13
N THR A 224 -0.73 -23.76 -0.36
CA THR A 224 -0.92 -23.64 1.09
C THR A 224 -2.25 -22.97 1.44
N ALA A 225 -2.61 -21.88 0.75
CA ALA A 225 -3.84 -21.14 0.99
C ALA A 225 -5.07 -22.06 0.82
N VAL A 226 -5.17 -22.77 -0.30
CA VAL A 226 -6.33 -23.62 -0.60
C VAL A 226 -6.41 -24.90 0.23
N LYS A 227 -5.28 -25.37 0.79
CA LYS A 227 -5.26 -26.49 1.75
C LYS A 227 -5.64 -26.08 3.17
N THR A 228 -5.53 -24.80 3.51
CA THR A 228 -5.70 -24.30 4.88
C THR A 228 -7.18 -24.20 5.27
N ALA A 229 -8.03 -23.76 4.35
CA ALA A 229 -9.44 -23.51 4.63
C ALA A 229 -10.31 -23.86 3.42
N ASN A 230 -11.59 -24.12 3.66
CA ASN A 230 -12.56 -24.38 2.60
C ASN A 230 -12.88 -23.08 1.85
N VAL A 231 -12.18 -22.86 0.74
CA VAL A 231 -12.32 -21.68 -0.13
C VAL A 231 -12.51 -22.14 -1.57
N GLU A 232 -13.12 -21.28 -2.38
CA GLU A 232 -13.30 -21.49 -3.81
C GLU A 232 -12.28 -20.67 -4.60
N ILE A 233 -11.64 -21.27 -5.60
CA ILE A 233 -10.73 -20.55 -6.49
C ILE A 233 -11.56 -19.78 -7.51
N VAL A 234 -11.38 -18.46 -7.53
CA VAL A 234 -11.99 -17.56 -8.52
C VAL A 234 -11.11 -17.48 -9.76
N ALA A 235 -9.82 -17.23 -9.56
CA ALA A 235 -8.85 -17.11 -10.65
C ALA A 235 -7.47 -17.59 -10.22
N TYR A 236 -6.72 -18.09 -11.20
CA TYR A 236 -5.32 -18.45 -11.06
C TYR A 236 -4.55 -17.92 -12.28
N SER A 237 -3.59 -17.04 -12.04
CA SER A 237 -2.72 -16.48 -13.07
C SER A 237 -1.26 -16.82 -12.81
N SER A 238 -0.49 -16.92 -13.87
CA SER A 238 0.94 -17.27 -13.90
C SER A 238 1.64 -16.49 -15.03
N PRO A 239 2.98 -16.50 -15.13
CA PRO A 239 3.71 -15.60 -16.04
C PRO A 239 3.30 -15.66 -17.53
N SER A 240 2.75 -16.78 -17.99
CA SER A 240 2.28 -16.93 -19.39
C SER A 240 0.76 -17.06 -19.51
N LYS A 241 0.01 -16.91 -18.42
CA LYS A 241 -1.45 -17.08 -18.39
C LYS A 241 -2.08 -16.09 -17.41
N GLY A 242 -2.80 -15.10 -17.92
CA GLY A 242 -3.57 -14.17 -17.09
C GLY A 242 -2.74 -13.07 -16.40
N THR A 243 -1.44 -12.97 -16.68
CA THR A 243 -0.61 -11.81 -16.32
C THR A 243 0.04 -11.21 -17.56
N SER A 244 0.45 -9.95 -17.48
CA SER A 244 1.28 -9.29 -18.48
C SER A 244 2.76 -9.70 -18.36
N HIS A 245 3.05 -11.00 -18.35
CA HIS A 245 4.42 -11.53 -18.19
C HIS A 245 5.13 -11.05 -16.92
N SER A 246 4.37 -10.82 -15.84
CA SER A 246 4.97 -10.64 -14.52
C SER A 246 5.56 -11.96 -14.03
N ASN A 247 6.54 -11.88 -13.13
CA ASN A 247 7.13 -13.05 -12.49
C ASN A 247 6.37 -13.40 -11.20
N GLU A 248 5.05 -13.48 -11.31
CA GLU A 248 4.13 -13.75 -10.21
C GLU A 248 3.28 -14.98 -10.51
N VAL A 249 2.88 -15.66 -9.44
CA VAL A 249 1.62 -16.41 -9.42
C VAL A 249 0.63 -15.63 -8.57
N ILE A 250 -0.59 -15.50 -9.09
CA ILE A 250 -1.70 -14.77 -8.48
C ILE A 250 -2.83 -15.76 -8.27
N LEU A 251 -3.23 -15.96 -7.02
CA LEU A 251 -4.41 -16.73 -6.64
C LEU A 251 -5.48 -15.78 -6.10
N ALA A 252 -6.66 -15.80 -6.72
CA ALA A 252 -7.85 -15.14 -6.23
C ALA A 252 -8.84 -16.18 -5.68
N ILE A 253 -9.35 -15.96 -4.48
CA ILE A 253 -10.26 -16.88 -3.77
C ILE A 253 -11.49 -16.16 -3.22
N THR A 254 -12.58 -16.91 -3.07
CA THR A 254 -13.84 -16.51 -2.43
C THR A 254 -14.32 -17.58 -1.45
N GLY A 255 -15.33 -17.26 -0.64
CA GLY A 255 -15.92 -18.19 0.33
C GLY A 255 -16.41 -17.47 1.58
N ASP A 256 -16.47 -18.20 2.70
CA ASP A 256 -16.76 -17.62 4.00
C ASP A 256 -15.63 -16.66 4.41
N SER A 257 -15.99 -15.48 4.92
CA SER A 257 -15.04 -14.41 5.24
C SER A 257 -13.89 -14.86 6.16
N GLY A 258 -14.21 -15.68 7.18
CA GLY A 258 -13.22 -16.28 8.07
C GLY A 258 -12.28 -17.25 7.36
N ALA A 259 -12.81 -18.11 6.49
CA ALA A 259 -12.03 -19.08 5.72
C ALA A 259 -11.09 -18.39 4.72
N VAL A 260 -11.60 -17.39 4.00
CA VAL A 260 -10.80 -16.59 3.06
C VAL A 260 -9.65 -15.88 3.80
N ARG A 261 -9.93 -15.22 4.93
CA ARG A 261 -8.90 -14.55 5.73
C ARG A 261 -7.83 -15.54 6.24
N GLN A 262 -8.24 -16.72 6.70
CA GLN A 262 -7.31 -17.77 7.14
C GLN A 262 -6.42 -18.26 6.00
N ALA A 263 -6.99 -18.51 4.82
CA ALA A 263 -6.23 -18.93 3.63
C ALA A 263 -5.20 -17.88 3.21
N VAL A 264 -5.58 -16.59 3.18
CA VAL A 264 -4.67 -15.49 2.85
C VAL A 264 -3.51 -15.40 3.84
N ILE A 265 -3.79 -15.47 5.15
CA ILE A 265 -2.76 -15.43 6.19
C ILE A 265 -1.80 -16.62 6.06
N ALA A 266 -2.31 -17.84 5.84
CA ALA A 266 -1.45 -19.00 5.67
C ALA A 266 -0.54 -18.88 4.44
N GLY A 267 -1.07 -18.35 3.33
CA GLY A 267 -0.28 -17.98 2.15
C GLY A 267 0.83 -16.98 2.47
N ARG A 268 0.52 -15.91 3.22
CA ARG A 268 1.50 -14.91 3.69
C ARG A 268 2.62 -15.57 4.50
N GLU A 269 2.29 -16.39 5.49
CA GLU A 269 3.29 -16.95 6.41
C GLU A 269 4.27 -17.90 5.70
N VAL A 270 3.80 -18.72 4.76
CA VAL A 270 4.71 -19.56 3.95
C VAL A 270 5.51 -18.70 2.97
N GLY A 271 4.89 -17.69 2.36
CA GLY A 271 5.54 -16.78 1.42
C GLY A 271 6.69 -16.01 2.07
N LYS A 272 6.48 -15.45 3.27
CA LYS A 272 7.51 -14.71 4.02
C LYS A 272 8.73 -15.57 4.32
N LYS A 273 8.52 -16.84 4.74
CA LYS A 273 9.61 -17.78 4.99
C LYS A 273 10.42 -18.07 3.73
N LEU A 274 9.76 -18.26 2.60
CA LEU A 274 10.42 -18.56 1.32
C LEU A 274 11.16 -17.34 0.76
N LEU A 275 10.56 -16.15 0.83
CA LEU A 275 11.20 -14.94 0.33
C LEU A 275 12.41 -14.55 1.19
N ASN A 276 12.33 -14.76 2.51
CA ASN A 276 13.48 -14.64 3.43
C ASN A 276 14.59 -15.66 3.17
N ALA A 277 14.33 -16.76 2.47
CA ALA A 277 15.39 -17.70 2.08
C ALA A 277 16.22 -17.17 0.88
N LEU A 278 15.72 -16.14 0.18
CA LEU A 278 16.38 -15.53 -0.98
C LEU A 278 17.05 -14.18 -0.69
N GLY A 279 16.83 -13.60 0.50
CA GLY A 279 17.34 -12.29 0.86
C GLY A 279 16.97 -11.93 2.31
N ASP A 280 16.92 -10.63 2.60
CA ASP A 280 16.55 -10.15 3.94
C ASP A 280 15.09 -10.48 4.29
N GLU A 281 14.76 -10.39 5.59
CA GLU A 281 13.39 -10.58 6.07
C GLU A 281 12.45 -9.59 5.34
N PRO A 282 11.42 -10.08 4.63
CA PRO A 282 10.57 -9.21 3.84
C PRO A 282 9.71 -8.35 4.76
N THR A 283 9.89 -7.03 4.64
CA THR A 283 9.18 -6.02 5.44
C THR A 283 7.93 -5.55 4.72
N SER A 284 6.89 -5.20 5.48
CA SER A 284 5.70 -4.59 4.86
C SER A 284 5.99 -3.18 4.38
N THR A 285 5.34 -2.78 3.29
CA THR A 285 5.40 -1.43 2.73
C THR A 285 4.76 -0.40 3.67
N THR A 286 3.67 -0.76 4.36
CA THR A 286 2.99 0.09 5.35
C THR A 286 2.50 -0.76 6.55
N GLU A 287 1.40 -0.40 7.21
CA GLU A 287 0.85 -1.16 8.32
C GLU A 287 -0.08 -2.28 7.80
N PRO A 288 0.18 -3.57 8.08
CA PRO A 288 -0.69 -4.67 7.70
C PRO A 288 -2.13 -4.51 8.20
N TYR A 289 -3.10 -4.87 7.35
CA TYR A 289 -4.53 -4.76 7.67
C TYR A 289 -5.24 -6.11 7.72
N ILE A 290 -4.56 -7.20 7.34
CA ILE A 290 -5.06 -8.59 7.34
C ILE A 290 -4.50 -9.38 8.51
#